data_AF-A0A966WKS4-F1
#
_entry.id   AF-A0A966WKS4-F1
#
_cell.length_a   1.000
_cell.length_b   1.000
_cell.length_c   1.000
_cell.angle_alpha   90.00
_cell.angle_beta   90.00
_cell.angle_gamma   90.00
#
_symmetry.space_group_name_H-M   'P 1'
#
loop_
_entity.id
_entity.type
_entity.pdbx_description
1 polymer ?
#
loop_
_entity_poly.entity_id
_entity_poly.type
_entity_poly.pdbx_seq_one_letter_code
_entity_poly.pdbx_strand_id
1 'polypeptide(L)' 'MDLRKLKTLIDLVSESNVSELEITEAEGKVRIVKGPVGGPVA' A
#
# COMPACT_ATOMS: atom_id res chain seq x y z
N MET A 1 9.64 -4.14 -3.68
CA MET A 1 9.01 -2.92 -4.23
C MET A 1 9.89 -1.70 -4.05
N ASP A 2 10.04 -0.86 -5.08
CA ASP A 2 10.69 0.45 -5.03
C ASP A 2 9.81 1.53 -4.40
N LEU A 3 10.41 2.52 -3.70
CA LEU A 3 9.70 3.66 -3.09
C LEU A 3 8.82 4.43 -4.09
N ARG A 4 9.27 4.51 -5.36
CA ARG A 4 8.53 5.17 -6.45
C ARG A 4 7.23 4.45 -6.79
N LYS A 5 7.27 3.12 -6.90
CA LYS A 5 6.06 2.30 -7.17
C LYS A 5 5.07 2.40 -6.01
N LEU A 6 5.58 2.39 -4.78
CA LEU A 6 4.76 2.51 -3.59
C LEU A 6 4.00 3.85 -3.57
N LYS A 7 4.69 4.96 -3.88
CA LYS A 7 4.08 6.30 -3.97
C LYS A 7 2.95 6.33 -5.00
N THR A 8 3.17 5.80 -6.20
CA THR A 8 2.17 5.76 -7.26
C THR A 8 0.97 4.89 -6.89
N LEU A 9 1.19 3.74 -6.25
CA LEU A 9 0.10 2.88 -5.78
C LEU A 9 -0.71 3.54 -4.67
N ILE A 10 -0.06 4.25 -3.74
CA ILE A 10 -0.74 5.04 -2.70
C ILE A 10 -1.61 6.13 -3.34
N ASP A 11 -1.08 6.83 -4.34
CA ASP A 11 -1.81 7.88 -5.07
C ASP A 11 -3.05 7.30 -5.77
N LEU A 12 -2.89 6.20 -6.50
CA LEU A 12 -3.97 5.48 -7.18
C LEU A 12 -5.04 4.94 -6.21
N VAL A 13 -4.62 4.39 -5.07
CA VAL A 13 -5.52 3.89 -4.00
C VAL A 13 -6.17 5.03 -3.23
N SER A 14 -5.56 6.21 -3.21
CA SER A 14 -6.14 7.40 -2.61
C SER A 14 -7.23 7.99 -3.52
N GLU A 15 -6.96 8.08 -4.83
CA GLU A 15 -7.88 8.61 -5.85
C GLU A 15 -9.04 7.67 -6.19
N SER A 16 -8.76 6.37 -6.40
CA SER A 16 -9.83 5.37 -6.41
C SER A 16 -10.30 5.20 -4.97
N ASN A 17 -11.60 5.08 -4.69
CA ASN A 17 -12.11 4.92 -3.31
C ASN A 17 -11.79 3.53 -2.70
N VAL A 18 -10.59 2.99 -2.92
CA VAL A 18 -10.10 1.70 -2.47
C VAL A 18 -9.64 1.82 -1.03
N SER A 19 -10.21 1.03 -0.13
CA SER A 19 -9.90 1.11 1.30
C SER A 19 -8.58 0.40 1.63
N GLU A 20 -8.23 -0.65 0.90
CA GLU A 20 -7.07 -1.51 1.16
C GLU A 20 -6.57 -2.15 -0.14
N LEU A 21 -5.25 -2.25 -0.30
CA LEU A 21 -4.61 -2.90 -1.45
C LEU A 21 -3.44 -3.77 -0.95
N GLU A 22 -3.59 -5.09 -1.11
CA GLU A 22 -2.58 -6.07 -0.74
C GLU A 22 -1.91 -6.64 -1.99
N ILE A 23 -0.58 -6.53 -2.07
CA ILE A 23 0.22 -7.06 -3.17
C ILE A 23 1.19 -8.09 -2.59
N THR A 24 1.14 -9.30 -3.12
CA THR A 24 2.11 -10.35 -2.80
C THR A 24 2.97 -10.59 -4.04
N GLU A 25 4.23 -10.17 -3.98
CA GLU A 25 5.23 -10.46 -5.01
C GLU A 25 6.17 -11.58 -4.54
N ALA A 26 6.91 -12.17 -5.47
CA ALA A 26 7.80 -13.31 -5.23
C ALA A 26 8.87 -13.07 -4.14
N GLU A 27 9.23 -11.80 -3.89
CA GLU A 27 10.21 -11.38 -2.88
C GLU A 27 9.60 -10.69 -1.65
N GLY A 28 8.28 -10.52 -1.56
CA GLY A 28 7.68 -9.90 -0.38
C GLY A 28 6.20 -9.52 -0.49
N LYS A 29 5.58 -9.35 0.68
CA LYS A 29 4.18 -8.94 0.84
C LYS A 29 4.11 -7.47 1.25
N VAL A 30 3.37 -6.67 0.50
CA VAL A 30 3.13 -5.25 0.77
C VAL A 30 1.63 -5.03 0.92
N ARG A 31 1.23 -4.41 2.03
CA ARG A 31 -0.17 -4.07 2.30
C ARG A 31 -0.28 -2.55 2.44
N ILE A 32 -1.06 -1.94 1.57
CA ILE A 32 -1.34 -0.50 1.52
C ILE A 32 -2.75 -0.31 2.07
N VAL A 33 -2.90 0.43 3.17
CA VAL A 33 -4.21 0.72 3.78
C VAL A 33 -4.50 2.21 3.66
N LYS A 34 -5.71 2.57 3.25
CA LYS A 34 -6.22 3.95 3.22
C LYS A 34 -6.64 4.40 4.63
N GLY A 35 -5.74 4.20 5.58
CA GLY A 35 -5.85 4.65 6.98
C GLY A 35 -4.59 5.42 7.35
N PRO A 36 -4.55 6.11 8.50
CA PRO A 36 -3.35 6.80 8.95
C PRO A 36 -2.16 5.85 8.86
N VAL A 37 -1.16 6.23 8.06
CA VAL A 37 0.10 5.53 7.86
C VAL A 37 0.87 5.53 9.18
N GLY A 38 0.51 4.60 10.06
CA GLY A 38 1.04 4.51 11.41
C GLY A 38 0.45 3.32 12.15
N GLY A 39 1.10 2.17 12.02
CA GLY A 39 0.85 1.04 12.91
C GLY A 39 1.29 -0.30 12.33
N PRO A 40 2.53 -0.75 12.56
CA PRO A 40 2.76 -2.16 12.75
C PRO A 40 2.12 -2.52 14.11
N VAL A 41 1.04 -3.29 14.09
CA VAL A 41 0.54 -3.93 15.30
C VAL A 41 1.02 -5.38 15.29
N ALA A 42 1.95 -5.63 16.20
CA ALA A 42 2.42 -6.90 16.79
C ALA A 42 2.41 -8.18 15.93
#